data_AF-A0A7W7LKG7-F1
#
_entry.id   AF-A0A7W7LKG7-F1
#
_cell.length_a   1.000
_cell.length_b   1.000
_cell.length_c   1.000
_cell.angle_alpha   90.00
_cell.angle_beta   90.00
_cell.angle_gamma   90.00
#
_symmetry.space_group_name_H-M   'P 1'
#
loop_
_entity.id
_entity.type
_entity.pdbx_description
1 polymer ?
#
loop_
_entity_poly.entity_id
_entity_poly.type
_entity_poly.pdbx_seq_one_letter_code
_entity_poly.pdbx_strand_id
1 'polypeptide(L)'
;MTVSGAPAAWAKLCLNAANGAVTALTTRRMRVFANPRVARLGRALVEEAWLVGNASGARLPDDLPDRVIERLLRMPPESGSSMLWDRLAGRPLEYDARNGAVVRAGVRVGVPTPHNDTVTALLEAISETFDEAG
;
A
#
# COMPACT_ATOMS: atom_id res chain seq x y z
N MET A 1 10.98 6.41 -26.80
CA MET A 1 9.63 6.84 -26.41
C MET A 1 9.54 6.82 -24.89
N THR A 2 9.78 7.94 -24.22
CA THR A 2 9.77 8.04 -22.75
C THR A 2 8.32 8.09 -22.25
N VAL A 3 7.87 7.06 -21.56
CA VAL A 3 6.57 7.03 -20.87
C VAL A 3 6.64 8.03 -19.69
N SER A 4 6.17 9.27 -19.89
CA SER A 4 6.29 10.35 -18.90
C SER A 4 5.34 10.24 -17.69
N GLY A 5 4.69 9.10 -17.45
CA GLY A 5 3.77 8.89 -16.32
C GLY A 5 4.12 7.72 -15.39
N ALA A 6 4.97 6.79 -15.82
CA ALA A 6 5.26 5.57 -15.05
C ALA A 6 5.93 5.83 -13.68
N PRO A 7 6.94 6.73 -13.55
CA PRO A 7 7.57 6.99 -12.26
C PRO A 7 6.59 7.61 -11.24
N ALA A 8 5.73 8.52 -11.68
CA ALA A 8 4.75 9.18 -10.83
C ALA A 8 3.66 8.20 -10.35
N ALA A 9 3.20 7.31 -11.23
CA ALA A 9 2.24 6.27 -10.88
C ALA A 9 2.80 5.30 -9.84
N TRP A 10 4.03 4.81 -10.04
CA TRP A 10 4.70 3.93 -9.10
C TRP A 10 5.01 4.60 -7.75
N ALA A 11 5.44 5.87 -7.75
CA ALA A 11 5.66 6.61 -6.50
C ALA A 11 4.36 6.79 -5.70
N LYS A 12 3.24 7.04 -6.38
CA LYS A 12 1.91 7.08 -5.74
C LYS A 12 1.50 5.70 -5.22
N LEU A 13 1.76 4.64 -5.99
CA LEU A 13 1.45 3.27 -5.59
C LEU A 13 2.23 2.85 -4.35
N CYS A 14 3.52 3.21 -4.26
CA CYS A 14 4.37 3.02 -3.08
C CYS A 14 3.71 3.62 -1.82
N LEU A 15 3.28 4.88 -1.88
CA LEU A 15 2.59 5.54 -0.77
C LEU A 15 1.27 4.83 -0.41
N ASN A 16 0.49 4.48 -1.43
CA ASN A 16 -0.85 3.89 -1.26
C ASN A 16 -0.81 2.45 -0.75
N ALA A 17 0.21 1.66 -1.12
CA ALA A 17 0.40 0.29 -0.68
C ALA A 17 0.60 0.20 0.85
N ALA A 18 1.24 1.22 1.44
CA ALA A 18 1.39 1.31 2.89
C ALA A 18 0.20 1.97 3.57
N ASN A 19 -0.16 3.20 3.17
CA ASN A 19 -1.15 3.97 3.93
C ASN A 19 -2.57 3.40 3.79
N GLY A 20 -2.94 2.88 2.62
CA GLY A 20 -4.24 2.30 2.36
C GLY A 20 -4.43 1.05 3.19
N ALA A 21 -3.52 0.09 3.00
CA ALA A 21 -3.55 -1.19 3.69
C ALA A 21 -3.55 -1.05 5.21
N VAL A 22 -2.59 -0.31 5.77
CA VAL A 22 -2.44 -0.17 7.22
C VAL A 22 -3.66 0.51 7.84
N THR A 23 -4.14 1.61 7.25
CA THR A 23 -5.27 2.35 7.85
C THR A 23 -6.59 1.57 7.71
N ALA A 24 -6.83 0.90 6.58
CA ALA A 24 -8.02 0.07 6.40
C ALA A 24 -8.04 -1.14 7.33
N LEU A 25 -6.96 -1.91 7.41
CA LEU A 25 -6.87 -3.12 8.25
C LEU A 25 -6.99 -2.81 9.75
N THR A 26 -6.45 -1.67 10.19
CA THR A 26 -6.47 -1.29 11.61
C THR A 26 -7.68 -0.44 11.98
N THR A 27 -8.42 0.08 11.00
CA THR A 27 -9.42 1.16 11.16
C THR A 27 -8.89 2.40 11.90
N ARG A 28 -7.57 2.63 11.86
CA ARG A 28 -6.91 3.77 12.50
C ARG A 28 -6.47 4.79 11.45
N ARG A 29 -6.39 6.04 11.89
CA ARG A 29 -5.85 7.18 11.13
C ARG A 29 -4.31 7.17 11.09
N MET A 30 -3.69 8.11 10.37
CA MET A 30 -2.23 8.15 10.15
C MET A 30 -1.38 8.10 11.42
N ARG A 31 -1.92 8.50 12.59
CA ARG A 31 -1.27 8.31 13.90
C ARG A 31 -0.78 6.88 14.16
N VAL A 32 -1.35 5.88 13.49
CA VAL A 32 -0.95 4.47 13.60
C VAL A 32 0.52 4.25 13.22
N PHE A 33 1.08 5.06 12.32
CA PHE A 33 2.49 4.98 11.93
C PHE A 33 3.46 5.46 13.01
N ALA A 34 2.99 6.16 14.06
CA ALA A 34 3.84 6.48 15.22
C ALA A 34 4.26 5.22 16.01
N ASN A 35 3.57 4.08 15.82
CA ASN A 35 4.02 2.80 16.34
C ASN A 35 5.21 2.29 15.48
N PRO A 36 6.41 2.07 16.07
CA PRO A 36 7.58 1.64 15.30
C PRO A 36 7.40 0.30 14.57
N ARG A 37 6.57 -0.61 15.10
CA ARG A 37 6.28 -1.89 14.43
C ARG A 37 5.44 -1.68 13.17
N VAL A 38 4.47 -0.78 13.23
CA VAL A 38 3.63 -0.40 12.08
C VAL A 38 4.46 0.37 11.05
N ALA A 39 5.31 1.29 11.47
CA ALA A 39 6.22 2.00 10.56
C ALA A 39 7.14 1.03 9.80
N ARG A 40 7.67 0.01 10.47
CA ARG A 40 8.49 -1.04 9.82
C ARG A 40 7.70 -1.85 8.79
N LEU A 41 6.47 -2.27 9.12
CA LEU A 41 5.60 -2.95 8.15
C LEU A 41 5.28 -2.04 6.97
N GLY A 42 4.93 -0.78 7.23
CA GLY A 42 4.73 0.23 6.20
C GLY A 42 5.93 0.34 5.28
N ARG A 43 7.14 0.38 5.84
CA ARG A 43 8.38 0.46 5.04
C ARG A 43 8.55 -0.77 4.16
N ALA A 44 8.33 -1.97 4.69
CA ALA A 44 8.43 -3.21 3.92
C ALA A 44 7.45 -3.24 2.75
N LEU A 45 6.21 -2.79 2.95
CA LEU A 45 5.21 -2.67 1.88
C LEU A 45 5.67 -1.70 0.77
N VAL A 46 6.24 -0.57 1.15
CA VAL A 46 6.79 0.42 0.20
C VAL A 46 7.99 -0.14 -0.54
N GLU A 47 8.91 -0.79 0.16
CA GLU A 47 10.15 -1.34 -0.38
C GLU A 47 9.88 -2.41 -1.44
N GLU A 48 8.93 -3.31 -1.19
CA GLU A 48 8.47 -4.26 -2.20
C GLU A 48 7.90 -3.56 -3.44
N ALA A 49 7.01 -2.58 -3.26
CA ALA A 49 6.45 -1.83 -4.39
C ALA A 49 7.53 -1.06 -5.17
N TRP A 50 8.53 -0.53 -4.48
CA TRP A 50 9.69 0.16 -5.07
C TRP A 50 10.56 -0.80 -5.89
N LEU A 51 10.92 -1.97 -5.32
CA LEU A 51 11.70 -3.02 -6.01
C LEU A 51 10.99 -3.47 -7.28
N VAL A 52 9.69 -3.78 -7.19
CA VAL A 52 8.87 -4.19 -8.33
C VAL A 52 8.80 -3.08 -9.38
N GLY A 53 8.58 -1.83 -8.96
CA GLY A 53 8.53 -0.69 -9.86
C GLY A 53 9.84 -0.48 -10.63
N ASN A 54 10.98 -0.58 -9.95
CA ASN A 54 12.29 -0.47 -10.57
C ASN A 54 12.60 -1.64 -11.52
N ALA A 55 12.29 -2.87 -11.12
CA ALA A 55 12.38 -4.04 -12.01
C ALA A 55 11.43 -3.92 -13.23
N SER A 56 10.34 -3.16 -13.11
CA SER A 56 9.41 -2.82 -14.19
C SER A 56 9.85 -1.60 -15.03
N GLY A 57 11.04 -1.04 -14.77
CA GLY A 57 11.61 0.08 -15.54
C GLY A 57 11.18 1.48 -15.11
N ALA A 58 10.58 1.65 -13.94
CA ALA A 58 10.05 2.94 -13.47
C ALA A 58 11.13 3.96 -13.03
N ARG A 59 12.37 3.51 -12.76
CA ARG A 59 13.51 4.36 -12.36
C ARG A 59 13.18 5.29 -11.18
N LEU A 60 12.67 4.71 -10.11
CA LEU A 60 12.37 5.38 -8.85
C LEU A 60 13.67 5.65 -8.08
N PRO A 61 13.78 6.79 -7.37
CA PRO A 61 14.91 7.09 -6.51
C PRO A 61 15.14 6.03 -5.43
N ASP A 62 16.40 5.79 -5.07
CA ASP A 62 16.78 4.81 -4.03
C ASP A 62 16.28 5.20 -2.63
N ASP A 63 16.11 6.50 -2.39
CA ASP A 63 15.62 7.05 -1.12
C ASP A 63 14.08 7.07 -1.01
N LEU A 64 13.36 6.59 -2.03
CA LEU A 64 11.90 6.67 -2.06
C LEU A 64 11.24 5.96 -0.87
N PRO A 65 11.64 4.74 -0.47
CA PRO A 65 11.01 4.07 0.67
C PRO A 65 11.09 4.88 1.96
N ASP A 66 12.25 5.43 2.28
CA ASP A 66 12.45 6.23 3.48
C ASP A 66 11.66 7.53 3.43
N ARG A 67 11.69 8.23 2.28
CA ARG A 67 10.89 9.45 2.06
C ARG A 67 9.40 9.24 2.21
N VAL A 68 8.89 8.08 1.77
CA VAL A 68 7.47 7.74 1.94
C VAL A 68 7.13 7.56 3.41
N ILE A 69 7.95 6.85 4.18
CA ILE A 69 7.70 6.65 5.62
C ILE A 69 7.80 7.94 6.40
N GLU A 70 8.81 8.76 6.12
CA GLU A 70 8.89 10.09 6.72
C GLU A 70 7.67 10.95 6.39
N ARG A 71 7.19 10.90 5.14
CA ARG A 71 5.97 11.60 4.74
C ARG A 71 4.78 11.13 5.57
N LEU A 72 4.60 9.81 5.74
CA LEU A 72 3.50 9.26 6.54
C LEU A 72 3.56 9.71 8.00
N LEU A 73 4.75 9.74 8.60
CA LEU A 73 4.97 10.25 9.96
C LEU A 73 4.67 11.75 10.09
N ARG A 74 4.87 12.53 9.02
CA ARG A 74 4.58 13.98 8.98
C ARG A 74 3.13 14.32 8.61
N MET A 75 2.33 13.36 8.16
CA MET A 75 0.92 13.61 7.86
C MET A 75 0.16 13.97 9.15
N PRO A 76 -0.88 14.83 9.08
CA PRO A 76 -1.70 15.12 10.26
C PRO A 76 -2.19 13.81 10.91
N PRO A 77 -2.04 13.63 12.23
CA PRO A 77 -2.33 12.35 12.89
C PRO A 77 -3.79 11.91 12.73
N GLU A 78 -4.69 12.88 12.55
CA GLU A 78 -6.13 12.69 12.32
C GLU A 78 -6.52 12.61 10.82
N SER A 79 -5.55 12.58 9.91
CA SER A 79 -5.83 12.29 8.51
C SER A 79 -6.08 10.80 8.27
N GLY A 80 -6.93 10.47 7.30
CA GLY A 80 -7.23 9.11 6.88
C GLY A 80 -6.89 8.88 5.41
N SER A 81 -6.68 7.62 5.01
CA SER A 81 -6.58 7.27 3.59
C SER A 81 -7.98 7.14 2.97
N SER A 82 -8.09 7.19 1.63
CA SER A 82 -9.37 6.90 0.96
C SER A 82 -9.90 5.51 1.31
N MET A 83 -9.02 4.50 1.34
CA MET A 83 -9.40 3.13 1.67
C MET A 83 -9.89 2.97 3.12
N LEU A 84 -9.39 3.78 4.06
CA LEU A 84 -9.97 3.84 5.42
C LEU A 84 -11.41 4.36 5.36
N TRP A 85 -11.67 5.42 4.60
CA TRP A 85 -13.01 5.98 4.49
C TRP A 85 -13.98 5.04 3.78
N ASP A 86 -13.52 4.31 2.77
CA ASP A 86 -14.29 3.24 2.14
C ASP A 86 -14.60 2.11 3.14
N ARG A 87 -13.59 1.68 3.92
CA ARG A 87 -13.77 0.67 4.97
C ARG A 87 -14.78 1.07 6.03
N LEU A 88 -14.76 2.33 6.46
CA LEU A 88 -15.69 2.87 7.46
C LEU A 88 -17.11 3.05 6.89
N ALA A 89 -17.23 3.24 5.57
CA ALA A 89 -18.49 3.37 4.86
C ALA A 89 -19.05 2.04 4.35
N GLY A 90 -18.39 0.91 4.62
CA GLY A 90 -18.80 -0.41 4.12
C GLY A 90 -18.74 -0.53 2.59
N ARG A 91 -17.87 0.25 1.93
CA ARG A 91 -17.69 0.20 0.48
C ARG A 91 -16.60 -0.81 0.09
N PRO A 92 -16.67 -1.40 -1.11
CA PRO A 92 -15.59 -2.21 -1.66
C PRO A 92 -14.25 -1.47 -1.62
N LEU A 93 -13.18 -2.18 -1.25
CA LEU A 93 -11.85 -1.59 -1.11
C LEU A 93 -11.05 -1.75 -2.41
N GLU A 94 -10.32 -0.71 -2.81
CA GLU A 94 -9.43 -0.73 -3.99
C GLU A 94 -8.09 -1.48 -3.74
N TYR A 95 -8.11 -2.57 -2.95
CA TYR A 95 -6.88 -3.29 -2.58
C TYR A 95 -6.25 -4.00 -3.80
N ASP A 96 -7.08 -4.56 -4.68
CA ASP A 96 -6.62 -5.30 -5.86
C ASP A 96 -5.87 -4.40 -6.84
N ALA A 97 -6.38 -3.18 -7.06
CA ALA A 97 -5.74 -2.18 -7.92
C ALA A 97 -4.47 -1.56 -7.29
N ARG A 98 -4.19 -1.85 -6.02
CA ARG A 98 -3.04 -1.32 -5.27
C ARG A 98 -2.07 -2.43 -4.89
N ASN A 99 -2.26 -3.04 -3.72
CA ASN A 99 -1.38 -4.10 -3.23
C ASN A 99 -1.43 -5.33 -4.16
N GLY A 100 -2.62 -5.71 -4.66
CA GLY A 100 -2.74 -6.78 -5.65
C GLY A 100 -2.00 -6.50 -6.96
N ALA A 101 -2.00 -5.24 -7.42
CA ALA A 101 -1.26 -4.82 -8.60
C ALA A 101 0.27 -4.93 -8.39
N VAL A 102 0.77 -4.61 -7.19
CA VAL A 102 2.17 -4.83 -6.82
C VAL A 102 2.52 -6.31 -6.86
N VAL A 103 1.69 -7.17 -6.28
CA VAL A 103 1.89 -8.64 -6.27
C VAL A 103 1.94 -9.20 -7.69
N ARG A 104 0.94 -8.88 -8.52
CA ARG A 104 0.91 -9.33 -9.93
C ARG A 104 2.10 -8.82 -10.73
N ALA A 105 2.53 -7.59 -10.49
CA ALA A 105 3.72 -7.05 -11.13
C ALA A 105 5.00 -7.75 -10.65
N GLY A 106 5.12 -8.03 -9.36
CA GLY A 106 6.26 -8.75 -8.77
C GLY A 106 6.45 -10.13 -9.37
N VAL A 107 5.36 -10.89 -9.54
CA VAL A 107 5.39 -12.19 -10.23
C VAL A 107 5.94 -12.06 -11.66
N ARG A 108 5.51 -11.04 -12.42
CA ARG A 108 5.96 -10.85 -13.82
C ARG A 108 7.45 -10.51 -13.93
N VAL A 109 8.02 -9.83 -12.93
CA VAL A 109 9.42 -9.36 -12.95
C VAL A 109 10.34 -10.17 -12.04
N GLY A 110 9.84 -11.24 -11.41
CA GLY A 110 10.62 -12.12 -10.54
C GLY A 110 11.02 -11.50 -9.20
N VAL A 111 10.25 -10.54 -8.69
CA VAL A 111 10.50 -9.87 -7.39
C VAL A 111 9.49 -10.37 -6.35
N PRO A 112 9.94 -10.97 -5.24
CA PRO A 112 9.04 -11.39 -4.15
C PRO A 112 8.34 -10.21 -3.47
N THR A 113 7.05 -10.38 -3.15
CA THR A 113 6.23 -9.36 -2.47
C THR A 113 5.43 -9.93 -1.29
N PRO A 114 6.05 -10.65 -0.33
CA PRO A 114 5.34 -11.38 0.72
C PRO A 114 4.48 -10.49 1.62
N HIS A 115 4.89 -9.25 1.91
CA HIS A 115 4.11 -8.35 2.76
C HIS A 115 2.89 -7.82 2.00
N ASN A 116 3.08 -7.39 0.73
CA ASN A 116 1.97 -6.96 -0.11
C ASN A 116 0.97 -8.09 -0.36
N ASP A 117 1.44 -9.32 -0.56
CA ASP A 117 0.60 -10.50 -0.72
C ASP A 117 -0.24 -10.77 0.55
N THR A 118 0.43 -10.77 1.70
CA THR A 118 -0.25 -10.95 3.00
C THR A 118 -1.33 -9.90 3.24
N VAL A 119 -1.03 -8.60 3.04
CA VAL A 119 -2.04 -7.55 3.27
C VAL A 119 -3.12 -7.56 2.18
N THR A 120 -2.83 -8.03 0.97
CA THR A 120 -3.84 -8.19 -0.10
C THR A 120 -4.88 -9.21 0.35
N ALA A 121 -4.47 -10.39 0.83
CA ALA A 121 -5.38 -11.41 1.33
C ALA A 121 -6.23 -10.93 2.52
N LEU A 122 -5.64 -10.17 3.45
CA LEU A 122 -6.39 -9.61 4.58
C LEU A 122 -7.37 -8.51 4.14
N LEU A 123 -6.99 -7.68 3.16
CA LEU A 123 -7.85 -6.62 2.63
C LEU A 123 -9.02 -7.20 1.83
N GLU A 124 -8.80 -8.28 1.09
CA GLU A 124 -9.83 -9.06 0.41
C GLU A 124 -10.86 -9.56 1.42
N ALA A 125 -10.42 -10.26 2.46
CA ALA A 125 -11.29 -10.81 3.50
C ALA A 125 -12.13 -9.77 4.25
N ILE A 126 -11.64 -8.54 4.42
CA ILE A 126 -12.43 -7.46 5.06
C ILE A 126 -13.24 -6.61 4.07
N SER A 127 -12.98 -6.75 2.76
CA SER A 127 -13.73 -6.11 1.70
C SER A 127 -14.90 -6.97 1.25
N GLU A 128 -14.78 -8.28 1.36
CA GLU A 128 -15.88 -9.21 1.24
C GLU A 128 -16.77 -9.08 2.49
N THR A 129 -18.06 -8.81 2.28
CA THR A 129 -19.05 -9.15 3.29
C THR A 129 -19.15 -10.67 3.28
N PHE A 130 -18.66 -11.32 4.34
CA PHE A 130 -19.17 -12.63 4.65
C PHE A 130 -20.67 -12.44 4.94
N ASP A 131 -21.52 -13.02 4.10
CA ASP A 131 -22.89 -13.24 4.50
C ASP A 131 -22.81 -14.07 5.79
N GLU A 132 -23.14 -13.46 6.93
CA GLU A 132 -23.46 -14.22 8.13
C GLU A 132 -24.72 -15.02 7.79
N ALA A 133 -24.52 -16.21 7.24
CA ALA A 133 -25.55 -17.20 7.08
C ALA A 133 -25.95 -17.70 8.48
N GLY A 134 -27.01 -17.10 9.04
CA GLY A 134 -27.81 -17.67 10.13
C GLY A 134 -27.75 -16.93 11.45
#